data_AF-A0A8S3CMI0-F1
#
_entry.id   AF-A0A8S3CMI0-F1
#
_cell.length_a   1.000
_cell.length_b   1.000
_cell.length_c   1.000
_cell.angle_alpha   90.00
_cell.angle_beta   90.00
_cell.angle_gamma   90.00
#
_symmetry.space_group_name_H-M   'P 1'
#
loop_
_entity.id
_entity.type
_entity.pdbx_description
1 polymer ?
#
loop_
_entity_poly.entity_id
_entity_poly.type
_entity_poly.pdbx_seq_one_letter_code
_entity_poly.pdbx_strand_id
1 'polypeptide(L)' 'MERNLEMIMKMPYIFNPMKWRWEAEKQVKITISSNTNRKTCDITVEGRDSDNQKVKQEFDSFLSWLRNCAVIRHPNAG' A
#
# COMPACT_ATOMS: atom_id res chain seq x y z
N MET A 1 -8.06 2.14 16.91
CA MET A 1 -7.83 1.31 15.70
C MET A 1 -7.68 2.17 14.44
N GLU A 2 -8.49 3.22 14.26
CA GLU A 2 -8.43 4.12 13.08
C GLU A 2 -7.12 4.91 12.91
N ARG A 3 -6.44 5.27 14.00
CA ARG A 3 -5.20 6.08 13.95
C ARG A 3 -4.06 5.46 13.14
N ASN A 4 -3.94 4.13 13.12
CA ASN A 4 -2.85 3.45 12.38
C ASN A 4 -3.10 3.46 10.87
N LEU A 5 -4.37 3.36 10.45
CA LEU A 5 -4.74 3.46 9.03
C LEU A 5 -4.61 4.90 8.51
N GLU A 6 -4.94 5.90 9.33
CA GLU A 6 -4.70 7.31 8.98
C GLU A 6 -3.21 7.64 8.80
N MET A 7 -2.30 6.97 9.52
CA MET A 7 -0.85 7.14 9.31
C MET A 7 -0.37 6.51 8.01
N ILE A 8 -0.90 5.34 7.63
CA ILE A 8 -0.58 4.68 6.35
C ILE A 8 -0.90 5.61 5.17
N MET A 9 -2.00 6.36 5.25
CA MET A 9 -2.35 7.35 4.22
C MET A 9 -1.33 8.49 4.07
N LYS A 10 -0.61 8.83 5.15
CA LYS A 10 0.47 9.84 5.12
C LYS A 10 1.80 9.25 4.62
N MET A 11 1.89 7.94 4.48
CA MET A 11 3.11 7.22 4.14
C MET A 11 2.89 6.24 2.97
N PRO A 12 2.42 6.71 1.78
CA PRO A 12 2.21 5.83 0.63
C PRO A 12 3.49 5.11 0.17
N TYR A 13 4.66 5.63 0.54
CA TYR A 13 5.96 5.03 0.26
C TYR A 13 6.19 3.67 0.94
N ILE A 14 5.41 3.28 1.96
CA ILE A 14 5.52 1.95 2.57
C ILE A 14 5.23 0.82 1.57
N PHE A 15 4.51 1.14 0.50
CA PHE A 15 4.17 0.21 -0.58
C PHE A 15 5.22 0.20 -1.71
N ASN A 16 6.19 1.12 -1.72
CA ASN A 16 7.20 1.22 -2.79
C ASN A 16 8.00 -0.08 -2.99
N PRO A 17 8.42 -0.81 -1.95
CA PRO A 17 9.14 -2.08 -2.15
C PRO A 17 8.32 -3.11 -2.93
N MET A 18 7.02 -3.23 -2.62
CA MET A 18 6.11 -4.10 -3.37
C MET A 18 5.92 -3.61 -4.81
N LYS A 19 5.72 -2.30 -5.00
CA LYS A 19 5.65 -1.69 -6.33
C LYS A 19 6.86 -2.07 -7.18
N TRP A 20 8.07 -1.81 -6.69
CA TRP A 20 9.31 -2.05 -7.43
C TRP A 20 9.48 -3.52 -7.80
N ARG A 21 9.15 -4.43 -6.88
CA ARG A 21 9.25 -5.86 -7.13
C ARG A 21 8.32 -6.30 -8.25
N TRP A 22 7.05 -5.90 -8.21
CA TRP A 22 6.08 -6.26 -9.25
C TRP A 22 6.40 -5.65 -10.61
N GLU A 23 6.83 -4.38 -10.63
CA GLU A 23 7.24 -3.71 -11.87
C GLU A 23 8.52 -4.30 -12.48
N ALA A 24 9.41 -4.87 -11.66
CA ALA A 24 10.64 -5.52 -12.11
C ALA A 24 10.41 -6.97 -12.58
N GLU A 25 9.59 -7.74 -11.85
CA GLU A 25 9.38 -9.17 -12.12
C GLU A 25 8.30 -9.44 -13.17
N LYS A 26 7.37 -8.50 -13.37
CA LYS A 26 6.20 -8.66 -14.25
C LYS A 26 5.96 -7.40 -15.08
N GLN A 27 5.27 -7.57 -16.20
CA GLN A 27 4.74 -6.44 -16.99
C GLN A 27 3.49 -5.86 -16.32
N VAL A 28 3.62 -5.46 -15.06
CA VAL A 28 2.57 -4.80 -14.28
C VAL A 28 3.05 -3.39 -13.97
N LYS A 29 2.17 -2.40 -14.09
CA LYS A 29 2.42 -1.01 -13.70
C LYS A 29 1.59 -0.69 -12.47
N ILE A 30 2.22 -0.16 -11.43
CA ILE A 30 1.56 0.15 -10.16
C ILE A 30 1.67 1.65 -9.88
N THR A 31 0.51 2.30 -9.80
CA THR A 31 0.40 3.71 -9.43
C THR A 31 -0.20 3.80 -8.04
N ILE A 32 0.53 4.45 -7.12
CA ILE A 32 0.07 4.71 -5.76
C ILE A 32 -0.13 6.21 -5.62
N SER A 33 -1.35 6.63 -5.34
CA SER A 33 -1.71 8.04 -5.15
C SER A 33 -2.38 8.25 -3.80
N SER A 34 -2.00 9.31 -3.11
CA SER A 34 -2.70 9.77 -1.91
C SER A 34 -3.79 10.74 -2.33
N ASN A 35 -5.05 10.40 -2.06
CA ASN A 35 -6.18 11.28 -2.25
C ASN A 35 -6.45 12.02 -0.93
N THR A 36 -5.89 13.22 -0.82
CA THR A 36 -6.05 14.08 0.37
C THR A 36 -7.50 14.49 0.62
N ASN A 37 -8.29 14.69 -0.44
CA ASN A 37 -9.69 15.09 -0.34
C ASN A 37 -10.58 13.97 0.20
N ARG A 38 -10.34 12.72 -0.23
CA ARG A 38 -11.13 11.55 0.21
C ARG A 38 -10.54 10.83 1.41
N LYS A 39 -9.38 11.26 1.91
CA LYS A 39 -8.65 10.54 2.94
C LYS A 39 -8.44 9.07 2.54
N THR A 40 -8.10 8.81 1.27
CA THR A 40 -7.80 7.46 0.77
C THR A 40 -6.41 7.39 0.16
N CYS A 41 -5.83 6.19 0.17
CA CYS A 41 -4.69 5.86 -0.68
C CYS A 41 -5.21 4.95 -1.78
N ASP A 42 -5.13 5.42 -3.02
CA ASP A 42 -5.61 4.69 -4.19
C ASP A 42 -4.42 3.97 -4.81
N ILE A 43 -4.60 2.67 -5.09
CA ILE A 43 -3.57 1.80 -5.67
C ILE A 43 -4.14 1.26 -6.97
N THR A 44 -3.62 1.75 -8.09
CA THR A 44 -4.02 1.32 -9.43
C THR A 44 -3.00 0.33 -9.95
N VAL A 45 -3.49 -0.82 -10.42
CA VAL A 45 -2.66 -1.90 -10.97
C VAL A 45 -3.09 -2.14 -12.42
N GLU A 46 -2.16 -1.99 -13.35
CA GLU A 46 -2.37 -2.21 -14.78
C GLU A 46 -1.49 -3.37 -15.25
N GLY A 47 -2.09 -4.45 -15.72
CA GLY A 47 -1.38 -5.66 -16.10
C GLY A 47 -2.34 -6.79 -16.50
N ARG A 48 -1.81 -8.01 -16.63
CA ARG A 48 -2.65 -9.21 -16.86
C ARG A 48 -3.55 -9.45 -15.65
N ASP A 49 -4.79 -9.87 -15.89
CA ASP A 49 -5.77 -10.08 -14.81
C ASP A 49 -5.26 -11.05 -13.71
N SER A 50 -4.59 -12.12 -14.12
CA SER A 50 -3.98 -13.09 -13.20
C SER A 50 -2.86 -12.51 -12.33
N ASP A 51 -2.11 -11.52 -12.82
CA ASP A 51 -1.10 -10.82 -12.05
C ASP A 51 -1.75 -9.73 -11.19
N ASN A 52 -2.75 -9.02 -11.69
CA ASN A 52 -3.52 -8.02 -10.93
C ASN A 52 -4.17 -8.64 -9.68
N GLN A 53 -4.74 -9.84 -9.80
CA GLN A 53 -5.31 -10.56 -8.65
C GLN A 53 -4.26 -10.90 -7.59
N LYS A 54 -3.06 -11.33 -8.01
CA LYS A 54 -1.96 -11.63 -7.08
C LYS A 54 -1.43 -10.39 -6.38
N VAL A 55 -1.28 -9.29 -7.14
CA VAL A 55 -0.92 -7.98 -6.58
C VAL A 55 -1.94 -7.60 -5.52
N LYS A 56 -3.25 -7.64 -5.84
CA LYS A 56 -4.31 -7.34 -4.87
C LYS A 56 -4.21 -8.19 -3.60
N GLN A 57 -4.04 -9.50 -3.73
CA GLN A 57 -3.92 -10.41 -2.58
C GLN A 57 -2.73 -10.05 -1.69
N GLU A 58 -1.59 -9.68 -2.28
CA GLU A 58 -0.43 -9.27 -1.51
C GLU A 58 -0.66 -7.94 -0.78
N PHE A 59 -1.21 -6.93 -1.46
CA PHE A 59 -1.57 -5.66 -0.85
C PHE A 59 -2.57 -5.84 0.30
N ASP A 60 -3.60 -6.67 0.12
CA ASP A 60 -4.57 -6.99 1.17
C ASP A 60 -3.90 -7.70 2.36
N SER A 61 -3.00 -8.64 2.10
CA SER A 61 -2.26 -9.37 3.14
C SER A 61 -1.34 -8.45 3.93
N PHE A 62 -0.60 -7.57 3.23
CA PHE A 62 0.27 -6.58 3.85
C PHE A 62 -0.52 -5.56 4.69
N LEU A 63 -1.67 -5.09 4.19
CA LEU A 63 -2.58 -4.22 4.94
C LEU A 63 -3.15 -4.91 6.17
N SER A 64 -3.53 -6.19 6.06
CA SER A 64 -3.98 -6.99 7.20
C SER A 64 -2.89 -7.15 8.25
N TRP A 65 -1.66 -7.45 7.83
CA TRP A 65 -0.50 -7.49 8.71
C TRP A 65 -0.24 -6.13 9.38
N LEU A 66 -0.23 -5.03 8.63
CA LEU A 66 -0.07 -3.68 9.18
C LEU A 66 -1.14 -3.34 10.22
N ARG A 67 -2.41 -3.69 9.95
CA ARG A 67 -3.52 -3.47 10.90
C ARG A 67 -3.31 -4.22 12.21
N ASN A 68 -2.74 -5.42 12.15
CA ASN A 68 -2.60 -6.31 13.30
C ASN A 68 -1.23 -6.21 14.03
N CYS A 69 -0.19 -5.73 13.35
CA CYS A 69 1.18 -5.72 13.87
C CYS A 69 1.77 -4.30 14.05
N ALA A 70 1.25 -3.28 13.36
CA ALA A 70 1.90 -1.98 13.38
C ALA A 70 1.47 -1.16 14.62
N VAL A 71 2.31 -1.16 15.65
CA VAL A 71 2.51 0.02 16.50
C VAL A 71 3.26 1.04 15.64
N ILE A 72 2.55 1.76 14.77
CA ILE A 72 3.16 2.85 14.00
C ILE A 72 3.53 3.92 15.02
N ARG A 73 4.80 3.98 15.42
CA ARG A 73 5.30 5.06 16.29
C ARG A 73 5.00 6.39 15.58
N HIS A 74 4.40 7.32 16.31
CA HIS A 74 4.19 8.67 15.80
C HIS A 74 5.52 9.21 15.24
N PRO A 75 5.52 9.87 14.06
CA PRO A 75 6.73 10.46 13.50
C PRO A 75 7.39 11.52 14.41
N ASN A 76 6.72 11.93 15.49
CA ASN A 76 7.21 12.88 16.50
C ASN A 76 7.45 12.23 17.88
N ALA A 77 7.60 10.92 17.98
CA ALA A 77 7.91 10.23 19.25
C ALA A 77 9.43 10.18 19.54
N GLY A 78 10.12 11.31 19.29
CA GLY A 78 11.53 11.55 19.61
C GLY A 78 11.66 12.61 20.68
#